data_AF-A0A0G1CKZ1-F1
#
_entry.id   AF-A0A0G1CKZ1-F1
#
_cell.length_a   1.000
_cell.length_b   1.000
_cell.length_c   1.000
_cell.angle_alpha   90.00
_cell.angle_beta   90.00
_cell.angle_gamma   90.00
#
_symmetry.space_group_name_H-M   'P 1'
#
loop_
_entity.id
_entity.type
_entity.pdbx_description
1 polymer ?
#
loop_
_entity_poly.entity_id
_entity_poly.type
_entity_poly.pdbx_seq_one_letter_code
_entity_poly.pdbx_strand_id
1 'polypeptide(L)'
;MTEKISRYDLKLIARDAGVKTTTVLTLLKGGVTFEAVDTVLELRNSLVSYDKDGNIRGQVTAATLCIGWKACEGDIDVLNIVVDRALEIVHRRFTPDNYGCFHTNQWNFALFSALRQYKRRGAAGLNQ
;
A
#
# COMPACT_ATOMS: atom_id res chain seq x y z
N MET A 1 -3.96 24.99 -7.88
CA MET A 1 -3.42 25.54 -6.61
C MET A 1 -2.92 24.36 -5.79
N THR A 2 -1.64 24.31 -5.43
CA THR A 2 -1.09 23.25 -4.57
C THR A 2 -1.32 23.68 -3.13
N GLU A 3 -2.30 23.10 -2.43
CA GLU A 3 -2.47 23.32 -1.00
C GLU A 3 -1.16 22.96 -0.28
N LYS A 4 -0.59 23.95 0.43
CA LYS A 4 0.58 23.72 1.27
C LYS A 4 0.10 23.08 2.57
N ILE A 5 0.24 21.76 2.67
CA ILE A 5 0.02 21.01 3.91
C ILE A 5 0.89 21.58 5.03
N SER A 6 0.28 21.87 6.17
CA SER A 6 1.02 22.38 7.32
C SER A 6 1.88 21.26 7.92
N ARG A 7 2.98 21.63 8.58
CA ARG A 7 3.81 20.67 9.33
C ARG A 7 3.04 19.99 10.47
N TYR A 8 1.96 20.63 10.95
CA TYR A 8 1.11 20.09 12.00
C TYR A 8 0.25 18.94 11.45
N ASP A 9 -0.45 19.17 10.34
CA ASP A 9 -1.32 18.16 9.70
C ASP A 9 -0.52 16.92 9.28
N LEU A 10 0.67 17.13 8.72
CA LEU A 10 1.57 16.03 8.36
C LEU A 10 1.94 15.15 9.56
N LYS A 11 2.20 15.78 10.72
CA LYS A 11 2.53 15.05 11.96
C LYS A 11 1.32 14.33 12.52
N LEU A 12 0.14 14.94 12.40
CA LEU A 12 -1.12 14.38 12.86
C LEU A 12 -1.46 13.11 12.07
N ILE A 13 -1.50 13.19 10.73
CA ILE A 13 -1.73 12.06 9.83
C ILE A 13 -0.73 10.94 10.10
N ALA A 14 0.56 11.28 10.19
CA ALA A 14 1.61 10.28 10.44
C ALA A 14 1.40 9.55 11.77
N ARG A 15 1.07 10.30 12.83
CA ARG A 15 0.83 9.75 14.16
C ARG A 15 -0.39 8.83 14.16
N ASP A 16 -1.50 9.29 13.60
CA ASP A 16 -2.77 8.58 13.64
C ASP A 16 -2.73 7.30 12.80
N ALA A 17 -2.00 7.31 11.68
CA ALA A 17 -1.73 6.12 10.87
C ALA A 17 -0.58 5.23 11.39
N GLY A 18 0.09 5.61 12.48
CA GLY A 18 1.22 4.87 13.05
C GLY A 18 2.47 4.80 12.15
N VAL A 19 2.68 5.80 11.28
CA VAL A 19 3.79 5.86 10.32
C VAL A 19 4.74 7.03 10.58
N LYS A 20 5.89 7.00 9.92
CA LYS A 20 6.80 8.16 9.91
C LYS A 20 6.22 9.27 9.02
N THR A 21 6.47 10.53 9.38
CA THR A 21 6.13 11.70 8.56
C THR A 21 6.70 11.63 7.14
N THR A 22 7.87 10.98 6.98
CA THR A 22 8.47 10.73 5.67
C THR A 22 7.61 9.84 4.77
N THR A 23 6.89 8.86 5.34
CA THR A 23 5.94 8.00 4.61
C THR A 23 4.82 8.84 4.00
N VAL A 24 4.20 9.71 4.80
CA VAL A 24 3.14 10.63 4.36
C VAL A 24 3.66 11.55 3.24
N LEU A 25 4.85 12.14 3.43
CA LEU A 25 5.49 12.97 2.39
C LEU A 25 5.75 12.19 1.10
N THR A 26 6.14 10.92 1.18
CA THR A 26 6.36 10.08 0.00
C THR A 26 5.05 9.85 -0.77
N LEU A 27 3.93 9.62 -0.08
CA LEU A 27 2.62 9.45 -0.70
C LEU A 27 2.15 10.72 -1.40
N LEU A 28 2.22 11.85 -0.70
CA LEU A 28 1.84 13.17 -1.24
C LEU A 28 2.69 13.55 -2.47
N LYS A 29 4.02 13.37 -2.39
CA LYS A 29 4.92 13.56 -3.54
C LYS A 29 4.66 12.56 -4.67
N GLY A 30 4.12 11.40 -4.32
CA GLY A 30 3.67 10.37 -5.25
C GLY A 30 2.38 10.73 -5.99
N GLY A 31 1.73 11.84 -5.65
CA GLY A 31 0.47 12.28 -6.26
C GLY A 31 -0.79 11.76 -5.56
N VAL A 32 -0.65 11.14 -4.38
CA VAL A 32 -1.79 10.85 -3.51
C VAL A 32 -2.33 12.18 -2.99
N THR A 33 -3.64 12.40 -3.14
CA THR A 33 -4.28 13.64 -2.68
C THR A 33 -4.33 13.67 -1.16
N PHE A 34 -4.48 14.87 -0.59
CA PHE A 34 -4.63 15.00 0.86
C PHE A 34 -5.87 14.25 1.36
N GLU A 35 -6.97 14.31 0.62
CA GLU A 35 -8.24 13.62 0.95
C GLU A 35 -8.11 12.10 0.94
N ALA A 36 -7.24 11.54 0.09
CA ALA A 36 -7.06 10.09 -0.03
C ALA A 36 -5.92 9.53 0.83
N VAL A 37 -5.09 10.39 1.44
CA VAL A 37 -3.83 9.94 2.07
C VAL A 37 -4.08 9.00 3.25
N ASP A 38 -5.12 9.24 4.03
CA ASP A 38 -5.48 8.41 5.18
C ASP A 38 -5.93 7.02 4.72
N THR A 39 -6.86 6.94 3.76
CA THR A 39 -7.30 5.67 3.19
C THR A 39 -6.16 4.91 2.52
N VAL A 40 -5.28 5.60 1.79
CA VAL A 40 -4.09 4.97 1.19
C VAL A 40 -3.13 4.45 2.26
N LEU A 41 -2.98 5.13 3.39
CA LEU A 41 -2.19 4.64 4.52
C LEU A 41 -2.82 3.41 5.18
N GLU A 42 -4.14 3.35 5.30
CA GLU A 42 -4.87 2.16 5.77
C GLU A 42 -4.64 0.96 4.84
N LEU A 43 -4.76 1.15 3.53
CA LEU A 43 -4.45 0.13 2.52
C LEU A 43 -2.98 -0.32 2.58
N ARG A 44 -2.07 0.60 2.90
CA ARG A 44 -0.66 0.25 3.13
C ARG A 44 -0.49 -0.64 4.36
N ASN A 45 -1.28 -0.38 5.39
CA ASN A 45 -1.23 -1.07 6.67
C ASN A 45 -1.96 -2.42 6.64
N SER A 46 -2.77 -2.72 5.63
CA SER A 46 -3.27 -4.08 5.39
C SER A 46 -2.20 -4.99 4.76
N LEU A 47 -1.26 -4.44 3.99
CA LEU A 47 -0.16 -5.17 3.34
C LEU A 47 1.10 -5.22 4.23
N VAL A 48 0.98 -5.82 5.41
CA VAL A 48 2.01 -5.89 6.45
C VAL A 48 2.10 -7.29 7.08
N SER A 49 3.27 -7.65 7.60
CA SER A 49 3.48 -8.82 8.44
C SER A 49 4.17 -8.43 9.73
N TYR A 50 3.64 -8.93 10.84
CA TYR A 50 4.18 -8.75 12.19
C TYR A 50 4.72 -10.08 12.70
N ASP A 51 5.87 -10.07 13.38
CA ASP A 51 6.27 -11.24 14.16
C ASP A 51 5.47 -11.34 15.47
N LYS A 52 5.71 -12.44 16.20
CA LYS A 52 5.12 -12.73 17.51
C LYS A 52 5.33 -11.62 18.56
N ASP A 53 6.35 -10.78 18.37
CA ASP A 53 6.70 -9.70 19.29
C ASP A 53 6.07 -8.36 18.85
N GLY A 54 5.27 -8.37 17.77
CA GLY A 54 4.60 -7.19 17.23
C GLY A 54 5.49 -6.32 16.34
N ASN A 55 6.68 -6.79 15.96
CA ASN A 55 7.57 -6.03 15.10
C ASN A 55 7.22 -6.24 13.63
N ILE A 56 7.21 -5.14 12.85
CA ILE A 56 7.02 -5.22 11.40
C ILE A 56 8.22 -5.95 10.78
N ARG A 57 7.95 -7.09 10.15
CA ARG A 57 8.93 -7.94 9.44
C ARG A 57 8.93 -7.72 7.93
N GLY A 58 7.80 -7.29 7.41
CA GLY A 58 7.65 -6.91 6.01
C GLY A 58 6.42 -6.06 5.83
N GLN A 59 6.51 -5.10 4.92
CA GLN A 59 5.38 -4.24 4.57
C GLN A 59 5.55 -3.74 3.15
N VAL A 60 4.45 -3.50 2.45
CA VAL A 60 4.51 -2.76 1.19
C VAL A 60 5.13 -1.38 1.42
N THR A 61 6.02 -0.97 0.49
CA THR A 61 6.65 0.34 0.59
C THR A 61 5.70 1.43 0.12
N ALA A 62 5.81 2.64 0.68
CA ALA A 62 5.05 3.80 0.19
C ALA A 62 5.33 4.07 -1.30
N ALA A 63 6.58 3.86 -1.75
CA ALA A 63 6.93 4.01 -3.17
C ALA A 63 6.17 3.04 -4.07
N THR A 64 6.07 1.76 -3.69
CA THR A 64 5.28 0.77 -4.43
C THR A 64 3.80 1.14 -4.44
N LEU A 65 3.28 1.62 -3.32
CA LEU A 65 1.88 2.05 -3.23
C LEU A 65 1.60 3.28 -4.11
N CYS A 66 2.52 4.24 -4.21
CA CYS A 66 2.42 5.35 -5.17
C CYS A 66 2.36 4.87 -6.62
N ILE A 67 3.07 3.79 -6.97
CA ILE A 67 2.98 3.20 -8.31
C ILE A 67 1.58 2.61 -8.53
N GLY A 68 1.02 1.95 -7.51
CA GLY A 68 -0.35 1.45 -7.52
C GLY A 68 -1.37 2.57 -7.72
N TRP A 69 -1.30 3.61 -6.89
CA TRP A 69 -2.14 4.80 -6.98
C TRP A 69 -2.16 5.40 -8.39
N LYS A 70 -0.98 5.65 -8.98
CA LYS A 70 -0.86 6.18 -10.34
C LYS A 70 -1.42 5.23 -11.40
N ALA A 71 -1.20 3.93 -11.24
CA ALA A 71 -1.70 2.92 -12.17
C ALA A 71 -3.22 2.74 -12.10
N CYS A 72 -3.84 3.12 -10.98
CA CYS A 72 -5.29 3.16 -10.80
C CYS A 72 -5.86 4.55 -11.08
N GLU A 73 -5.08 5.47 -11.68
CA GLU A 73 -5.51 6.83 -12.02
C GLU A 73 -6.03 7.65 -10.83
N GLY A 74 -5.61 7.31 -9.61
CA GLY A 74 -6.09 7.93 -8.38
C GLY A 74 -7.48 7.46 -7.92
N ASP A 75 -8.00 6.38 -8.49
CA ASP A 75 -9.23 5.75 -8.03
C ASP A 75 -8.95 4.84 -6.81
N ILE A 76 -9.51 5.21 -5.67
CA ILE A 76 -9.32 4.49 -4.40
C ILE A 76 -10.02 3.13 -4.39
N ASP A 77 -11.17 3.00 -5.06
CA ASP A 77 -11.94 1.76 -5.12
C ASP A 77 -11.17 0.72 -5.95
N VAL A 78 -10.61 1.16 -7.08
CA VAL A 78 -9.75 0.30 -7.91
C VAL A 78 -8.48 -0.09 -7.15
N LEU A 79 -7.84 0.86 -6.45
CA LEU A 79 -6.66 0.54 -5.64
C LEU A 79 -6.99 -0.48 -4.54
N ASN A 80 -8.16 -0.37 -3.90
CA ASN A 80 -8.61 -1.33 -2.90
C ASN A 80 -8.73 -2.74 -3.48
N ILE A 81 -9.39 -2.91 -4.64
CA ILE A 81 -9.50 -4.22 -5.32
C ILE A 81 -8.11 -4.78 -5.66
N VAL A 82 -7.19 -3.92 -6.10
CA VAL A 82 -5.80 -4.33 -6.39
C VAL A 82 -5.07 -4.78 -5.12
N VAL A 83 -5.31 -4.11 -3.99
CA VAL A 83 -4.72 -4.47 -2.68
C VAL A 83 -5.28 -5.79 -2.19
N ASP A 84 -6.59 -6.03 -2.30
CA ASP A 84 -7.22 -7.32 -1.99
C ASP A 84 -6.60 -8.45 -2.81
N ARG A 85 -6.43 -8.22 -4.12
CA ARG A 85 -5.76 -9.20 -4.98
C ARG A 85 -4.28 -9.39 -4.61
N ALA A 86 -3.60 -8.35 -4.14
CA ALA A 86 -2.22 -8.47 -3.67
C ALA A 86 -2.13 -9.34 -2.41
N LEU A 87 -3.09 -9.22 -1.47
CA LEU A 87 -3.19 -10.11 -0.31
C LEU A 87 -3.34 -11.57 -0.75
N GLU A 88 -4.25 -11.86 -1.67
CA GLU A 88 -4.44 -13.23 -2.19
C GLU A 88 -3.16 -13.77 -2.86
N ILE A 89 -2.50 -12.95 -3.68
CA ILE A 89 -1.27 -13.36 -4.38
C ILE A 89 -0.16 -13.67 -3.37
N VAL A 90 -0.01 -12.87 -2.32
CA VAL A 90 1.08 -13.12 -1.35
C VAL A 90 0.88 -14.46 -0.66
N HIS A 91 -0.35 -14.75 -0.22
CA HIS A 91 -0.71 -15.97 0.49
C HIS A 91 -0.69 -17.21 -0.41
N ARG A 92 -1.02 -17.07 -1.70
CA ARG A 92 -1.02 -18.19 -2.64
C ARG A 92 0.38 -18.53 -3.17
N ARG A 93 1.24 -17.53 -3.35
CA ARG A 93 2.51 -17.70 -4.08
C ARG A 93 3.73 -17.86 -3.17
N PHE A 94 3.69 -17.31 -1.97
CA PHE A 94 4.82 -17.33 -1.07
C PHE A 94 4.51 -18.16 0.18
N THR A 95 5.54 -18.83 0.66
CA THR A 95 5.52 -19.42 2.00
C THR A 95 6.04 -18.36 2.97
N PRO A 96 5.36 -18.12 4.11
CA PRO A 96 5.89 -17.29 5.17
C PRO A 96 7.25 -17.81 5.67
N ASP A 97 8.06 -16.93 6.25
CA ASP A 97 9.32 -17.31 6.88
C ASP A 97 9.09 -18.12 8.18
N ASN A 98 10.18 -18.46 8.89
CA ASN A 98 10.10 -19.21 10.16
C ASN A 98 9.33 -18.48 11.28
N TYR A 99 8.97 -17.21 11.09
CA TYR A 99 8.19 -16.39 12.00
C TYR A 99 6.75 -16.19 11.51
N GLY A 100 6.33 -16.91 10.46
CA GLY A 100 5.01 -16.75 9.87
C GLY A 100 4.84 -15.43 9.09
N CYS A 101 5.94 -14.78 8.71
CA CYS A 101 5.91 -13.44 8.11
C CYS A 101 6.25 -13.47 6.61
N PHE A 102 5.64 -12.54 5.86
CA PHE A 102 6.10 -12.21 4.52
C PHE A 102 7.04 -11.01 4.56
N HIS A 103 8.07 -11.03 3.71
CA HIS A 103 9.03 -9.96 3.59
C HIS A 103 8.53 -8.85 2.64
N THR A 104 9.09 -7.65 2.79
CA THR A 104 8.75 -6.46 1.96
C THR A 104 8.82 -6.72 0.45
N ASN A 105 9.80 -7.50 -0.02
CA ASN A 105 9.91 -7.84 -1.44
C ASN A 105 8.75 -8.72 -1.94
N GLN A 106 8.23 -9.62 -1.09
CA GLN A 106 7.07 -10.47 -1.41
C GLN A 106 5.79 -9.62 -1.47
N TRP A 107 5.60 -8.71 -0.52
CA TRP A 107 4.51 -7.73 -0.54
C TRP A 107 4.53 -6.83 -1.79
N ASN A 108 5.69 -6.24 -2.08
CA ASN A 108 5.86 -5.41 -3.27
C ASN A 108 5.61 -6.21 -4.56
N PHE A 109 6.10 -7.45 -4.62
CA PHE A 109 5.88 -8.35 -5.76
C PHE A 109 4.39 -8.66 -5.95
N ALA A 110 3.68 -8.95 -4.87
CA ALA A 110 2.26 -9.27 -4.91
C ALA A 110 1.44 -8.09 -5.45
N LEU A 111 1.72 -6.88 -4.95
CA LEU A 111 1.08 -5.65 -5.45
C LEU A 111 1.38 -5.41 -6.94
N PHE A 112 2.64 -5.56 -7.37
CA PHE A 112 2.98 -5.44 -8.79
C PHE A 112 2.30 -6.51 -9.67
N SER A 113 2.11 -7.70 -9.13
CA SER A 113 1.44 -8.79 -9.84
C SER A 113 -0.05 -8.52 -10.00
N ALA A 114 -0.72 -8.03 -8.94
CA ALA A 114 -2.11 -7.60 -9.00
C ALA A 114 -2.30 -6.45 -10.01
N LEU A 115 -1.44 -5.43 -9.94
CA LEU A 115 -1.44 -4.31 -10.91
C LEU A 115 -1.24 -4.79 -12.35
N ARG A 116 -0.38 -5.79 -12.58
CA ARG A 116 -0.17 -6.37 -13.91
C ARG A 116 -1.41 -7.12 -14.41
N GLN A 117 -2.15 -7.79 -13.53
CA GLN A 117 -3.43 -8.44 -13.87
C GLN A 117 -4.47 -7.38 -14.24
N TYR A 118 -4.62 -6.34 -13.41
CA TYR A 118 -5.50 -5.20 -13.67
C TYR A 118 -5.22 -4.56 -15.03
N LYS A 119 -3.96 -4.20 -15.32
CA LYS A 119 -3.58 -3.57 -16.60
C LYS A 119 -3.88 -4.42 -17.83
N ARG A 120 -3.91 -5.75 -17.70
CA ARG A 120 -4.13 -6.68 -18.83
C ARG A 120 -5.61 -6.97 -19.07
N ARG A 121 -6.43 -6.94 -18.03
CA ARG A 121 -7.79 -7.52 -18.05
C ARG A 121 -8.84 -6.63 -17.36
N GLY A 122 -8.47 -5.43 -16.93
CA GLY A 122 -9.31 -4.55 -16.12
C GLY A 122 -9.66 -5.16 -14.76
N ALA A 123 -10.69 -4.61 -14.11
CA ALA A 123 -11.19 -5.10 -12.82
C ALA A 123 -11.63 -6.57 -12.87
N ALA A 124 -12.16 -7.05 -14.00
CA ALA A 124 -12.57 -8.44 -14.18
C ALA A 124 -11.39 -9.44 -14.06
N GLY A 125 -10.16 -9.00 -14.35
CA GLY A 125 -8.96 -9.81 -14.21
C GLY A 125 -8.45 -9.98 -12.79
N LEU A 126 -8.98 -9.23 -11.82
CA LEU A 126 -8.56 -9.30 -10.42
C LEU A 126 -9.28 -10.43 -9.65
N ASN A 127 -10.42 -10.91 -10.15
CA ASN A 127 -11.23 -11.98 -9.53
C ASN A 127 -10.86 -13.41 -9.99
N GLN A 128 -9.77 -13.59 -10.75
CA GLN A 128 -9.31 -14.87 -11.33
C GLN A 128 -7.89 -15.17 -10.86
#